data_AF-A0A1F9TNB9-F1
#
_entry.id   AF-A0A1F9TNB9-F1
#
_cell.length_a   1.000
_cell.length_b   1.000
_cell.length_c   1.000
_cell.angle_alpha   90.00
_cell.angle_beta   90.00
_cell.angle_gamma   90.00
#
_symmetry.space_group_name_H-M   'P 1'
#
loop_
_entity.id
_entity.type
_entity.pdbx_description
1 polymer ?
#
loop_
_entity_poly.entity_id
_entity_poly.type
_entity_poly.pdbx_seq_one_letter_code
_entity_poly.pdbx_strand_id
1 'polypeptide(L)'
;MRKLISAALLCLAAQAAFALEVTGVAPAQIKGAAMGDFSFGPVTVKSVAWEQGAVVLPLTDNKGKKYANLKLLSKAAYTKLEACFKNGFVKPAKAPARPVVKVEALKPLKSPARVANAEISFDGDLLAVAGVMASRKEEGTFWVAFPPDLEFTDPAFKSAVESAVIAAWTKKK
;
A
#
# COMPACT_ATOMS: atom_id res chain seq x y z
N MET A 1 -35.06 37.86 -3.19
CA MET A 1 -34.03 37.09 -3.94
C MET A 1 -32.69 37.21 -3.22
N ARG A 2 -32.14 36.12 -2.66
CA ARG A 2 -30.72 35.92 -2.28
C ARG A 2 -30.62 34.62 -1.45
N LYS A 3 -30.65 33.48 -2.13
CA LYS A 3 -30.31 32.15 -1.58
C LYS A 3 -29.45 31.41 -2.61
N LEU A 4 -28.25 31.92 -2.90
CA LEU A 4 -27.34 31.30 -3.88
C LEU A 4 -25.85 31.50 -3.53
N ILE A 5 -25.49 31.48 -2.24
CA ILE A 5 -24.07 31.49 -1.84
C ILE A 5 -23.87 30.48 -0.72
N SER A 6 -23.93 29.18 -1.03
CA SER A 6 -23.42 28.12 -0.15
C SER A 6 -23.02 26.83 -0.88
N ALA A 7 -23.28 26.70 -2.18
CA ALA A 7 -22.91 25.48 -2.92
C ALA A 7 -21.46 25.50 -3.46
N ALA A 8 -20.80 26.65 -3.52
CA ALA A 8 -19.48 26.77 -4.16
C ALA A 8 -18.28 26.41 -3.24
N LEU A 9 -18.51 26.20 -1.95
CA LEU A 9 -17.45 25.85 -0.97
C LEU A 9 -17.33 24.34 -0.68
N LEU A 10 -18.23 23.52 -1.23
CA LEU A 10 -18.19 22.06 -1.06
C LEU A 10 -17.42 21.31 -2.17
N CYS A 11 -16.90 22.02 -3.18
CA CYS A 11 -16.16 21.42 -4.29
C CYS A 11 -14.63 21.50 -4.14
N LEU A 12 -14.09 22.02 -3.03
CA LEU A 12 -12.64 22.25 -2.83
C LEU A 12 -11.93 21.22 -1.96
N ALA A 13 -12.59 20.12 -1.61
CA ALA A 13 -11.96 18.96 -0.95
C ALA A 13 -12.06 17.68 -1.79
N ALA A 14 -12.15 17.81 -3.12
CA ALA A 14 -11.64 16.76 -4.00
C ALA A 14 -10.12 16.73 -3.77
N GLN A 15 -9.69 16.06 -2.70
CA GLN A 15 -8.30 15.66 -2.51
C GLN A 15 -7.88 15.06 -3.83
N ALA A 16 -6.97 15.73 -4.53
CA ALA A 16 -6.27 15.10 -5.63
C ALA A 16 -5.70 13.81 -5.06
N ALA A 17 -6.29 12.68 -5.43
CA ALA A 17 -5.66 11.39 -5.23
C ALA A 17 -4.35 11.51 -6.01
N PHE A 18 -3.25 11.77 -5.29
CA PHE A 18 -1.93 11.74 -5.86
C PHE A 18 -1.81 10.36 -6.48
N ALA A 19 -1.55 10.28 -7.78
CA ALA A 19 -1.38 8.97 -8.40
C ALA A 19 -0.07 8.39 -7.86
N LEU A 20 -0.12 7.21 -7.26
CA LEU A 20 1.05 6.51 -6.76
C LEU A 20 2.04 6.34 -7.93
N GLU A 21 3.23 6.90 -7.78
CA GLU A 21 4.23 6.94 -8.84
C GLU A 21 5.26 5.82 -8.66
N VAL A 22 5.53 5.09 -9.75
CA VAL A 22 6.63 4.11 -9.77
C VAL A 22 7.95 4.88 -9.83
N THR A 23 8.76 4.78 -8.78
CA THR A 23 10.06 5.46 -8.65
C THR A 23 11.24 4.61 -9.07
N GLY A 24 11.06 3.30 -9.15
CA GLY A 24 12.13 2.37 -9.48
C GLY A 24 11.58 0.97 -9.75
N VAL A 25 12.38 0.18 -10.46
CA VAL A 25 12.13 -1.23 -10.71
C VAL A 25 13.41 -2.04 -10.51
N ALA A 26 13.27 -3.29 -10.10
CA ALA A 26 14.35 -4.27 -10.10
C ALA A 26 13.86 -5.59 -10.74
N PRO A 27 14.56 -6.16 -11.74
CA PRO A 27 15.77 -5.63 -12.38
C PRO A 27 15.49 -4.36 -13.20
N ALA A 28 16.53 -3.57 -13.50
CA ALA A 28 16.39 -2.35 -14.30
C ALA A 28 15.84 -2.63 -15.71
N GLN A 29 16.20 -3.79 -16.29
CA GLN A 29 15.67 -4.31 -17.55
C GLN A 29 14.35 -5.05 -17.35
N ILE A 30 13.34 -4.36 -16.80
CA ILE A 30 12.02 -4.96 -16.51
C ILE A 30 11.21 -5.28 -17.78
N LYS A 31 11.59 -4.74 -18.94
CA LYS A 31 10.89 -4.98 -20.22
C LYS A 31 10.95 -6.45 -20.60
N GLY A 32 9.79 -7.09 -20.74
CA GLY A 32 9.67 -8.51 -21.06
C GLY A 32 10.06 -9.46 -19.92
N ALA A 33 10.37 -8.94 -18.73
CA ALA A 33 10.64 -9.77 -17.56
C ALA A 33 9.35 -10.44 -17.08
N ALA A 34 9.45 -11.68 -16.60
CA ALA A 34 8.32 -12.40 -16.01
C ALA A 34 7.95 -11.89 -14.61
N MET A 35 8.88 -11.19 -13.93
CA MET A 35 8.70 -10.70 -12.57
C MET A 35 9.66 -9.54 -12.29
N GLY A 36 9.28 -8.66 -11.35
CA GLY A 36 10.17 -7.68 -10.76
C GLY A 36 9.60 -6.98 -9.54
N ASP A 37 10.45 -6.21 -8.89
CA ASP A 37 10.11 -5.39 -7.74
C ASP A 37 9.81 -3.96 -8.20
N PHE A 38 8.80 -3.33 -7.60
CA PHE A 38 8.34 -1.99 -7.96
C PHE A 38 8.39 -1.08 -6.74
N SER A 39 9.20 -0.04 -6.83
CA SER A 39 9.30 0.99 -5.79
C SER A 39 8.33 2.13 -6.05
N PHE A 40 7.71 2.62 -4.99
CA PHE A 40 6.80 3.77 -4.93
C PHE A 40 7.28 4.75 -3.85
N GLY A 41 8.47 5.31 -4.04
CA GLY A 41 9.16 6.12 -3.05
C GLY A 41 9.71 5.26 -1.90
N PRO A 42 9.24 5.45 -0.64
CA PRO A 42 9.76 4.75 0.53
C PRO A 42 9.26 3.30 0.68
N VAL A 43 8.48 2.79 -0.28
CA VAL A 43 7.86 1.47 -0.26
C VAL A 43 8.20 0.72 -1.54
N THR A 44 8.53 -0.56 -1.43
CA THR A 44 8.73 -1.47 -2.57
C THR A 44 7.79 -2.65 -2.44
N VAL A 45 7.07 -2.96 -3.52
CA VAL A 45 6.36 -4.23 -3.67
C VAL A 45 7.24 -5.20 -4.43
N LYS A 46 7.61 -6.30 -3.78
CA LYS A 46 8.47 -7.34 -4.35
C LYS A 46 7.69 -8.34 -5.17
N SER A 47 8.39 -9.04 -6.06
CA SER A 47 7.86 -10.23 -6.75
C SER A 47 6.54 -9.99 -7.49
N VAL A 48 6.36 -8.81 -8.08
CA VAL A 48 5.22 -8.52 -8.96
C VAL A 48 5.46 -9.26 -10.26
N ALA A 49 4.53 -10.13 -10.65
CA ALA A 49 4.66 -10.98 -11.83
C ALA A 49 3.93 -10.40 -13.04
N TRP A 50 4.42 -10.75 -14.23
CA TRP A 50 3.78 -10.53 -15.52
C TRP A 50 3.39 -11.89 -16.10
N GLU A 51 2.12 -12.26 -15.91
CA GLU A 51 1.61 -13.57 -16.30
C GLU A 51 0.47 -13.42 -17.28
N GLN A 52 0.54 -14.14 -18.40
CA GLN A 52 -0.55 -14.18 -19.41
C GLN A 52 -1.02 -12.79 -19.88
N GLY A 53 -0.13 -11.81 -19.90
CA GLY A 53 -0.46 -10.44 -20.31
C GLY A 53 -1.10 -9.59 -19.21
N ALA A 54 -0.97 -9.99 -17.94
CA ALA A 54 -1.50 -9.25 -16.80
C ALA A 54 -0.47 -9.05 -15.68
N VAL A 55 -0.60 -7.92 -14.96
CA VAL A 55 0.15 -7.67 -13.72
C VAL A 55 -0.49 -8.47 -12.60
N VAL A 56 0.31 -9.31 -11.94
CA VAL A 56 -0.11 -10.13 -10.80
C VAL A 56 0.68 -9.73 -9.57
N LEU A 57 0.00 -9.24 -8.54
CA LEU A 57 0.63 -8.95 -7.25
C LEU A 57 0.94 -10.24 -6.48
N PRO A 58 2.00 -10.25 -5.66
CA PRO A 58 2.40 -11.44 -4.91
C PRO A 58 1.31 -11.87 -3.92
N LEU A 59 1.17 -13.18 -3.76
CA LEU A 59 0.29 -13.79 -2.77
C LEU A 59 1.13 -14.29 -1.61
N THR A 60 0.69 -14.01 -0.39
CA THR A 60 1.33 -14.59 0.80
C THR A 60 0.83 -16.01 1.00
N ASP A 61 1.72 -17.00 1.02
CA ASP A 61 1.39 -18.36 1.46
C ASP A 61 1.50 -18.47 2.98
N ASN A 62 0.49 -19.09 3.59
CA ASN A 62 0.56 -19.53 4.98
C ASN A 62 -0.13 -20.89 5.10
N LYS A 63 0.68 -21.94 5.33
CA LYS A 63 0.22 -23.33 5.48
C LYS A 63 -0.62 -23.80 4.28
N GLY A 64 -0.20 -23.46 3.06
CA GLY A 64 -0.87 -23.86 1.82
C GLY A 64 -2.12 -23.05 1.48
N LYS A 65 -2.46 -22.02 2.27
CA LYS A 65 -3.49 -21.03 1.93
C LYS A 65 -2.82 -19.76 1.39
N LYS A 66 -3.31 -19.30 0.24
CA LYS A 66 -2.84 -18.07 -0.42
C LYS A 66 -3.70 -16.88 -0.03
N TYR A 67 -3.06 -15.76 0.29
CA TYR A 67 -3.73 -14.53 0.71
C TYR A 67 -3.29 -13.35 -0.16
N ALA A 68 -4.26 -12.66 -0.76
CA ALA A 68 -4.04 -11.42 -1.50
C ALA A 68 -3.93 -10.24 -0.53
N ASN A 69 -2.78 -10.14 0.13
CA ASN A 69 -2.50 -9.07 1.10
C ASN A 69 -2.07 -7.76 0.45
N LEU A 70 -1.72 -7.78 -0.84
CA LEU A 70 -1.43 -6.59 -1.64
C LEU A 70 -2.42 -6.52 -2.80
N LYS A 71 -2.99 -5.34 -3.03
CA LYS A 71 -4.00 -5.09 -4.07
C LYS A 71 -3.77 -3.74 -4.73
N LEU A 72 -3.88 -3.68 -6.05
CA LEU A 72 -4.03 -2.41 -6.75
C LEU A 72 -5.50 -2.01 -6.70
N LEU A 73 -5.76 -0.81 -6.22
CA LEU A 73 -7.11 -0.24 -6.13
C LEU A 73 -7.43 0.65 -7.33
N SER A 74 -6.42 1.12 -8.06
CA SER A 74 -6.61 1.96 -9.24
C SER A 74 -6.11 1.34 -10.53
N LYS A 75 -6.87 1.60 -11.60
CA LYS A 75 -6.47 1.26 -12.96
C LYS A 75 -5.19 2.01 -13.38
N ALA A 76 -5.00 3.23 -12.88
CA ALA A 76 -3.82 4.03 -13.18
C ALA A 76 -2.53 3.35 -12.70
N ALA A 77 -2.51 2.89 -11.44
CA ALA A 77 -1.36 2.16 -10.89
C ALA A 77 -1.10 0.86 -11.67
N TYR A 78 -2.17 0.10 -11.99
CA TYR A 78 -2.05 -1.09 -12.83
C TYR A 78 -1.40 -0.80 -14.19
N THR A 79 -1.91 0.21 -14.91
CA THR A 79 -1.40 0.58 -16.24
C THR A 79 0.06 1.04 -16.18
N LYS A 80 0.49 1.69 -15.10
CA LYS A 80 1.92 2.06 -14.92
C LYS A 80 2.81 0.82 -14.78
N LEU A 81 2.40 -0.17 -13.99
CA LEU A 81 3.13 -1.42 -13.81
C LEU A 81 3.18 -2.22 -15.12
N GLU A 82 2.03 -2.34 -15.79
CA GLU A 82 1.92 -2.96 -17.10
C GLU A 82 2.83 -2.29 -18.14
N ALA A 83 2.85 -0.95 -18.17
CA ALA A 83 3.72 -0.21 -19.08
C ALA A 83 5.20 -0.49 -18.82
N CYS A 84 5.61 -0.67 -17.56
CA CYS A 84 6.97 -1.07 -17.23
C CYS A 84 7.31 -2.44 -17.85
N PHE A 85 6.45 -3.45 -17.68
CA PHE A 85 6.69 -4.77 -18.28
C PHE A 85 6.68 -4.75 -19.82
N LYS A 86 5.79 -3.97 -20.44
CA LYS A 86 5.66 -3.91 -21.91
C LYS A 86 6.75 -3.07 -22.57
N ASN A 87 7.04 -1.91 -21.99
CA ASN A 87 7.83 -0.85 -22.64
C ASN A 87 9.17 -0.59 -21.95
N GLY A 88 9.39 -1.15 -20.76
CA GLY A 88 10.50 -0.82 -19.88
C GLY A 88 10.14 0.32 -18.92
N PHE A 89 10.96 0.49 -17.89
CA PHE A 89 10.78 1.55 -16.91
C PHE A 89 11.49 2.83 -17.35
N VAL A 90 10.75 3.94 -17.33
CA VAL A 90 11.30 5.29 -17.48
C VAL A 90 11.17 5.99 -16.15
N LYS A 91 12.31 6.37 -15.56
CA LYS A 91 12.32 7.07 -14.28
C LYS A 91 11.57 8.40 -14.39
N PRO A 92 10.69 8.74 -13.43
CA PRO A 92 10.03 10.03 -13.39
C PRO A 92 11.04 11.18 -13.40
N ALA A 93 10.73 12.25 -14.16
CA ALA A 93 11.59 13.43 -14.30
C ALA A 93 11.78 14.19 -12.96
N LYS A 94 10.78 14.11 -12.08
CA LYS A 94 10.83 14.68 -10.73
C LYS A 94 10.62 13.57 -9.72
N ALA A 95 11.35 13.63 -8.60
CA ALA A 95 11.09 12.77 -7.45
C ALA A 95 9.64 13.00 -6.99
N PRO A 96 8.79 11.96 -6.95
CA PRO A 96 7.43 12.11 -6.47
C PRO A 96 7.42 12.42 -4.97
N ALA A 97 6.31 12.98 -4.51
CA ALA A 97 6.08 13.16 -3.09
C ALA A 97 6.04 11.80 -2.38
N ARG A 98 6.25 11.81 -1.06
CA ARG A 98 6.00 10.62 -0.25
C ARG A 98 4.51 10.25 -0.35
N PRO A 99 4.17 8.96 -0.48
CA PRO A 99 2.78 8.55 -0.54
C PRO A 99 2.01 8.95 0.71
N VAL A 100 0.78 9.39 0.54
CA VAL A 100 -0.17 9.60 1.63
C VAL A 100 -0.66 8.24 2.10
N VAL A 101 -0.52 7.97 3.39
CA VAL A 101 -0.94 6.70 3.99
C VAL A 101 -2.27 6.87 4.72
N LYS A 102 -3.20 5.95 4.48
CA LYS A 102 -4.49 5.94 5.18
C LYS A 102 -4.81 4.54 5.69
N VAL A 103 -5.29 4.46 6.93
CA VAL A 103 -5.87 3.22 7.48
C VAL A 103 -7.34 3.17 7.05
N GLU A 104 -7.64 2.36 6.05
CA GLU A 104 -8.97 2.24 5.46
C GLU A 104 -9.93 1.45 6.35
N ALA A 105 -9.43 0.37 6.94
CA ALA A 105 -10.23 -0.48 7.80
C ALA A 105 -9.39 -1.21 8.85
N LEU A 106 -10.01 -1.45 9.99
CA LEU A 106 -9.50 -2.33 11.04
C LEU A 106 -10.53 -3.44 11.27
N LYS A 107 -10.14 -4.67 10.95
CA LYS A 107 -10.96 -5.88 11.04
C LYS A 107 -10.48 -6.71 12.23
N PRO A 108 -11.16 -6.65 13.38
CA PRO A 108 -10.79 -7.43 14.56
C PRO A 108 -10.81 -8.92 14.26
N LEU A 109 -9.92 -9.66 14.91
CA LEU A 109 -9.81 -11.11 14.84
C LEU A 109 -9.96 -11.71 16.24
N LYS A 110 -10.41 -12.96 16.30
CA LYS A 110 -10.51 -13.72 17.56
C LYS A 110 -9.17 -14.32 18.02
N SER A 111 -8.06 -13.97 17.38
CA SER A 111 -6.75 -14.53 17.70
C SER A 111 -6.07 -13.71 18.81
N PRO A 112 -5.49 -14.37 19.84
CA PRO A 112 -4.81 -13.67 20.92
C PRO A 112 -3.46 -13.07 20.49
N ALA A 113 -2.88 -13.55 19.39
CA ALA A 113 -1.60 -13.06 18.89
C ALA A 113 -1.76 -11.98 17.80
N ARG A 114 -2.61 -12.24 16.79
CA ARG A 114 -2.94 -11.28 15.73
C ARG A 114 -4.36 -10.80 15.98
N VAL A 115 -4.50 -9.65 16.63
CA VAL A 115 -5.77 -9.15 17.14
C VAL A 115 -6.61 -8.46 16.07
N ALA A 116 -6.00 -8.02 14.97
CA ALA A 116 -6.72 -7.43 13.84
C ALA A 116 -5.95 -7.54 12.52
N ASN A 117 -6.68 -7.36 11.42
CA ASN A 117 -6.13 -6.98 10.12
C ASN A 117 -6.37 -5.49 9.89
N ALA A 118 -5.31 -4.75 9.57
CA ALA A 118 -5.36 -3.36 9.15
C ALA A 118 -5.25 -3.31 7.62
N GLU A 119 -6.23 -2.70 6.96
CA GLU A 119 -6.16 -2.36 5.54
C GLU A 119 -5.59 -0.96 5.42
N ILE A 120 -4.44 -0.84 4.79
CA ILE A 120 -3.65 0.39 4.67
C ILE A 120 -3.56 0.72 3.19
N SER A 121 -3.95 1.92 2.79
CA SER A 121 -3.76 2.40 1.42
C SER A 121 -2.59 3.39 1.34
N PHE A 122 -1.88 3.33 0.22
CA PHE A 122 -0.88 4.31 -0.21
C PHE A 122 -1.47 5.06 -1.39
N ASP A 123 -1.70 6.36 -1.21
CA ASP A 123 -2.30 7.26 -2.20
C ASP A 123 -3.68 6.80 -2.74
N GLY A 124 -4.32 5.86 -2.05
CA GLY A 124 -5.56 5.22 -2.51
C GLY A 124 -5.38 4.22 -3.67
N ASP A 125 -4.15 3.98 -4.10
CA ASP A 125 -3.82 3.19 -5.30
C ASP A 125 -3.30 1.79 -4.99
N LEU A 126 -2.52 1.64 -3.92
CA LEU A 126 -2.02 0.36 -3.42
C LEU A 126 -2.59 0.10 -2.03
N LEU A 127 -3.24 -1.04 -1.84
CA LEU A 127 -3.73 -1.49 -0.55
C LEU A 127 -2.89 -2.66 -0.03
N ALA A 128 -2.48 -2.55 1.22
CA ALA A 128 -1.78 -3.58 1.97
C ALA A 128 -2.58 -4.02 3.20
N VAL A 129 -2.66 -5.33 3.43
CA VAL A 129 -3.28 -5.93 4.62
C VAL A 129 -2.18 -6.30 5.61
N ALA A 130 -2.00 -5.48 6.64
CA ALA A 130 -1.07 -5.74 7.72
C ALA A 130 -1.78 -6.39 8.92
N GLY A 131 -1.04 -7.16 9.73
CA GLY A 131 -1.52 -7.69 10.99
C GLY A 131 -1.22 -6.75 12.13
N VAL A 132 -2.21 -6.47 12.98
CA VAL A 132 -1.96 -5.88 14.30
C VAL A 132 -1.71 -7.02 15.26
N MET A 133 -0.53 -7.01 15.88
CA MET A 133 -0.02 -8.10 16.70
C MET A 133 0.07 -7.64 18.15
N ALA A 134 -0.47 -8.43 19.07
CA ALA A 134 -0.26 -8.20 20.49
C ALA A 134 1.14 -8.69 20.89
N SER A 135 1.86 -7.87 21.66
CA SER A 135 3.12 -8.28 22.27
C SER A 135 2.85 -9.34 23.33
N ARG A 136 3.67 -10.39 23.33
CA ARG A 136 3.70 -11.37 24.43
C ARG A 136 4.61 -10.94 25.58
N LYS A 137 5.44 -9.93 25.36
CA LYS A 137 6.41 -9.43 26.35
C LYS A 137 5.80 -8.41 27.30
N GLU A 138 4.83 -7.64 26.80
CA GLU A 138 4.20 -6.55 27.55
C GLU A 138 2.73 -6.45 27.14
N GLU A 139 1.84 -6.61 28.12
CA GLU A 139 0.40 -6.57 27.89
C GLU A 139 -0.03 -5.16 27.44
N GLY A 140 -0.93 -5.09 26.46
CA GLY A 140 -1.40 -3.82 25.90
C GLY A 140 -0.47 -3.18 24.87
N THR A 141 0.73 -3.75 24.64
CA THR A 141 1.64 -3.28 23.59
C THR A 141 1.36 -3.99 22.27
N PHE A 142 1.42 -3.25 21.16
CA PHE A 142 1.15 -3.76 19.82
C PHE A 142 2.31 -3.49 18.86
N TRP A 143 2.43 -4.34 17.84
CA TRP A 143 3.32 -4.12 16.70
C TRP A 143 2.61 -4.51 15.39
N VAL A 144 3.14 -4.08 14.26
CA VAL A 144 2.51 -4.30 12.94
C VAL A 144 3.32 -5.30 12.12
N ALA A 145 2.65 -6.36 11.69
CA ALA A 145 3.19 -7.36 10.78
C ALA A 145 2.77 -7.03 9.34
N PHE A 146 3.66 -6.43 8.56
CA PHE A 146 3.42 -6.18 7.13
C PHE A 146 3.56 -7.46 6.30
N PRO A 147 2.93 -7.52 5.11
CA PRO A 147 3.19 -8.58 4.14
C PRO A 147 4.70 -8.66 3.82
N PRO A 148 5.27 -9.86 3.64
CA PRO A 148 6.71 -10.02 3.39
C PRO A 148 7.16 -9.37 2.07
N ASP A 149 6.28 -9.33 1.07
CA ASP A 149 6.55 -8.69 -0.22
C ASP A 149 6.37 -7.16 -0.19
N LEU A 150 6.04 -6.57 0.96
CA LEU A 150 5.98 -5.13 1.15
C LEU A 150 7.18 -4.67 1.98
N GLU A 151 8.16 -4.08 1.31
CA GLU A 151 9.35 -3.55 1.95
C GLU A 151 9.26 -2.04 2.14
N PHE A 152 9.71 -1.56 3.29
CA PHE A 152 9.88 -0.14 3.56
C PHE A 152 11.37 0.19 3.51
N THR A 153 11.76 1.04 2.57
CA THR A 153 13.16 1.47 2.38
C THR A 153 13.54 2.66 3.26
N ASP A 154 12.54 3.38 3.79
CA ASP A 154 12.70 4.45 4.78
C ASP A 154 12.18 3.97 6.15
N PRO A 155 13.07 3.72 7.14
CA PRO A 155 12.69 3.30 8.48
C PRO A 155 11.80 4.31 9.23
N ALA A 156 11.99 5.61 9.01
CA ALA A 156 11.17 6.64 9.66
C ALA A 156 9.75 6.64 9.08
N PHE A 157 9.61 6.45 7.77
CA PHE A 157 8.30 6.28 7.15
C PHE A 157 7.60 5.01 7.65
N LYS A 158 8.32 3.87 7.72
CA LYS A 158 7.80 2.63 8.31
C LYS A 158 7.27 2.87 9.73
N SER A 159 8.07 3.48 10.60
CA SER A 159 7.70 3.76 11.99
C SER A 159 6.47 4.67 12.10
N ALA A 160 6.34 5.66 11.20
CA ALA A 160 5.16 6.51 11.13
C ALA A 160 3.90 5.72 10.74
N VAL A 161 3.99 4.81 9.77
CA VAL A 161 2.88 3.93 9.39
C VAL A 161 2.49 2.98 10.53
N GLU A 162 3.47 2.37 11.18
CA GLU A 162 3.24 1.49 12.33
C GLU A 162 2.50 2.23 13.45
N SER A 163 2.98 3.43 13.78
CA SER A 163 2.39 4.30 14.80
C SER A 163 0.96 4.72 14.44
N ALA A 164 0.70 5.07 13.17
CA ALA A 164 -0.65 5.42 12.71
C ALA A 164 -1.63 4.23 12.82
N VAL A 165 -1.19 3.02 12.47
CA VAL A 165 -2.00 1.80 12.59
C VAL A 165 -2.30 1.46 14.04
N ILE A 166 -1.28 1.50 14.92
CA ILE A 166 -1.44 1.21 16.35
C ILE A 166 -2.34 2.26 17.02
N ALA A 167 -2.17 3.55 16.69
CA ALA A 167 -3.03 4.62 17.18
C ALA A 167 -4.48 4.44 16.71
N ALA A 168 -4.70 4.04 15.46
CA ALA A 168 -6.05 3.77 14.94
C ALA A 168 -6.71 2.56 15.65
N TRP A 169 -5.92 1.52 15.94
CA TRP A 169 -6.39 0.34 16.66
C TRP A 169 -6.77 0.65 18.10
N THR A 170 -5.89 1.34 18.82
CA THR A 170 -6.10 1.68 20.24
C THR A 170 -7.25 2.65 20.46
N LYS A 171 -7.53 3.57 19.52
CA LYS A 171 -8.71 4.45 19.58
C LYS A 171 -10.05 3.74 19.35
N LYS A 172 -10.05 2.58 18.67
CA LYS A 172 -11.25 1.82 18.34
C LYS A 172 -11.65 0.85 19.46
N LYS A 173 -10.70 0.51 20.34
CA LYS A 173 -10.94 -0.32 21.53
C LYS A 173 -11.58 0.53 22.63
#